data_AF-A0A7S0QWD2-F1
#
_entry.id   AF-A0A7S0QWD2-F1
#
_cell.length_a   1.000
_cell.length_b   1.000
_cell.length_c   1.000
_cell.angle_alpha   90.00
_cell.angle_beta   90.00
_cell.angle_gamma   90.00
#
_symmetry.space_group_name_H-M   'P 1'
#
loop_
_entity.id
_entity.type
_entity.pdbx_description
1 polymer ?
#
loop_
_entity_poly.entity_id
_entity_poly.type
_entity_poly.pdbx_seq_one_letter_code
_entity_poly.pdbx_strand_id
1 'polypeptide(L)'
;RKNRNMMSKKSRELFVRVVDRIYLSDVESCERCDPHVYHKFSIGGVLSYNPYCDDFGPMNLASVLRYIQMLELKLSEHPSHKIVHCAEHGKRNMTNAAFLLGSYLVLVHKLSPEQTWARFQGQYNFEAYRDATFSTADFGLTLLDCWRGLACGQALGWIGPSADDGLIDLDEYEHYDSFLNGELHIVVPDKFVAFRGPKTLEDGAEFADIGDTRVFSAHYYVDIFKEMGVTTVIRLNEPEYDSSVFTAAGIEHHDLEFEDCTAPSNSIVSRFLRIVDRAPGMIAVHCKAGL
;
A
#
# COMPACT_ATOMS: atom_id res chain seq x y z
N ARG A 1 40.36 -40.77 -18.81
CA ARG A 1 39.41 -40.81 -17.67
C ARG A 1 40.06 -40.01 -16.55
N LYS A 2 39.71 -38.75 -16.26
CA LYS A 2 38.38 -38.27 -15.84
C LYS A 2 38.18 -36.81 -16.29
N ASN A 3 37.11 -36.58 -17.04
CA ASN A 3 36.38 -35.32 -17.10
C ASN A 3 35.59 -35.10 -15.80
N ARG A 4 35.13 -33.84 -15.60
CA ARG A 4 34.17 -33.32 -14.60
C ARG A 4 34.86 -32.70 -13.36
N ASN A 5 34.64 -31.45 -12.96
CA ASN A 5 33.57 -30.49 -13.26
C ASN A 5 34.15 -29.07 -13.21
N MET A 6 34.29 -28.44 -14.37
CA MET A 6 34.37 -26.98 -14.45
C MET A 6 32.92 -26.52 -14.57
N MET A 7 32.23 -26.42 -13.43
CA MET A 7 30.94 -25.72 -13.40
C MET A 7 31.24 -24.25 -13.69
N SER A 8 30.89 -23.86 -14.91
CA SER A 8 30.66 -22.47 -15.30
C SER A 8 29.91 -21.76 -14.18
N LYS A 9 30.62 -20.92 -13.41
CA LYS A 9 29.99 -19.77 -12.77
C LYS A 9 29.46 -18.93 -13.92
N LYS A 10 28.19 -19.11 -14.29
CA LYS A 10 27.48 -18.11 -15.10
C LYS A 10 27.74 -16.78 -14.39
N SER A 11 28.44 -15.86 -15.04
CA SER A 11 28.44 -14.46 -14.64
C SER A 11 26.97 -14.08 -14.53
N ARG A 12 26.48 -13.81 -13.32
CA ARG A 12 25.16 -13.21 -13.14
C ARG A 12 25.17 -11.97 -14.03
N GLU A 13 24.22 -11.88 -14.97
CA GLU A 13 24.09 -10.65 -15.74
C GLU A 13 23.94 -9.50 -14.74
N LEU A 14 24.70 -8.43 -14.95
CA LEU A 14 24.79 -7.30 -14.02
C LEU A 14 23.41 -6.67 -13.78
N PHE A 15 22.52 -6.76 -14.77
CA PHE A 15 21.17 -6.22 -14.76
C PHE A 15 20.16 -7.26 -15.24
N VAL A 16 19.03 -7.36 -14.56
CA VAL A 16 17.94 -8.26 -14.93
C VAL A 16 17.03 -7.52 -15.90
N ARG A 17 16.95 -7.98 -17.16
CA ARG A 17 15.98 -7.45 -18.12
C ARG A 17 14.57 -7.89 -17.72
N VAL A 18 13.72 -6.92 -17.41
CA VAL A 18 12.35 -7.20 -16.96
C VAL A 18 11.37 -7.17 -18.13
N VAL A 19 11.39 -6.10 -18.93
CA VAL A 19 10.63 -5.97 -20.19
C VAL A 19 11.30 -4.91 -21.07
N ASP A 20 11.27 -5.07 -22.40
CA ASP A 20 11.74 -4.08 -23.37
C ASP A 20 13.11 -3.45 -23.01
N ARG A 21 13.12 -2.15 -22.66
CA ARG A 21 14.30 -1.37 -22.28
C ARG A 21 14.46 -1.23 -20.77
N ILE A 22 13.64 -1.92 -19.97
CA ILE A 22 13.50 -1.75 -18.52
C ILE A 22 14.19 -2.91 -17.80
N TYR A 23 15.03 -2.55 -16.84
CA TYR A 23 15.89 -3.45 -16.09
C TYR A 23 15.77 -3.20 -14.59
N LEU A 24 16.04 -4.24 -13.80
CA LEU A 24 16.17 -4.17 -12.33
C LEU A 24 17.58 -4.58 -11.93
N SER A 25 18.13 -3.91 -10.91
CA SER A 25 19.45 -4.18 -10.38
C SER A 25 19.58 -3.77 -8.92
N ASP A 26 20.54 -4.34 -8.20
CA ASP A 26 21.04 -3.76 -6.95
C ASP A 26 21.92 -2.53 -7.22
N VAL A 27 22.03 -1.66 -6.21
CA VAL A 27 22.79 -0.41 -6.27
C VAL A 27 24.28 -0.61 -6.59
N GLU A 28 24.92 -1.66 -6.06
CA GLU A 28 26.36 -1.94 -6.27
C GLU A 28 26.66 -2.24 -7.75
N SER A 29 25.77 -3.02 -8.37
CA SER A 29 25.85 -3.33 -9.80
C SER A 29 25.58 -2.09 -10.65
N CYS A 30 24.70 -1.20 -10.21
CA CYS A 30 24.41 0.08 -10.86
C CYS A 30 25.55 1.11 -10.81
N GLU A 31 26.53 0.96 -9.92
CA GLU A 31 27.73 1.80 -9.91
C GLU A 31 28.63 1.52 -11.11
N ARG A 32 28.49 0.34 -11.72
CA ARG A 32 29.30 -0.12 -12.86
C ARG A 32 28.58 0.07 -14.21
N CYS A 33 27.43 0.74 -14.23
CA CYS A 33 26.69 1.08 -15.44
C CYS A 33 27.53 1.96 -16.38
N ASP A 34 27.59 1.62 -17.66
CA ASP A 34 28.01 2.54 -18.71
C ASP A 34 26.91 3.60 -18.93
N PRO A 35 27.14 4.89 -18.60
CA PRO A 35 26.13 5.93 -18.71
C PRO A 35 25.74 6.24 -20.16
N HIS A 36 26.53 5.82 -21.16
CA HIS A 36 26.17 5.99 -22.58
C HIS A 36 25.14 4.97 -23.06
N VAL A 37 24.94 3.88 -22.30
CA VAL A 37 24.02 2.79 -22.65
C VAL A 37 22.86 2.71 -21.67
N TYR A 38 23.11 2.96 -20.38
CA TYR A 38 22.14 2.79 -19.31
C TYR A 38 21.84 4.12 -18.62
N HIS A 39 20.55 4.38 -18.41
CA HIS A 39 20.09 5.43 -17.51
C HIS A 39 19.60 4.77 -16.22
N LYS A 40 20.23 5.10 -15.10
CA LYS A 40 19.88 4.56 -13.79
C LYS A 40 19.01 5.54 -13.00
N PHE A 41 18.07 5.00 -12.25
CA PHE A 41 17.30 5.74 -11.26
C PHE A 41 17.00 4.87 -10.04
N SER A 42 16.73 5.49 -8.90
CA SER A 42 16.29 4.82 -7.67
C SER A 42 15.07 5.53 -7.11
N ILE A 43 14.30 4.84 -6.28
CA ILE A 43 13.18 5.41 -5.53
C ILE A 43 13.62 6.04 -4.19
N GLY A 44 14.87 5.81 -3.79
CA GLY A 44 15.44 6.29 -2.53
C GLY A 44 15.29 7.79 -2.32
N GLY A 45 14.80 8.18 -1.14
CA GLY A 45 14.54 9.58 -0.79
C GLY A 45 13.32 10.20 -1.48
N VAL A 46 12.60 9.46 -2.32
CA VAL A 46 11.38 9.90 -3.01
C VAL A 46 10.17 9.10 -2.54
N LEU A 47 10.29 7.77 -2.53
CA LEU A 47 9.26 6.85 -2.05
C LEU A 47 9.83 6.04 -0.90
N SER A 48 9.21 6.12 0.28
CA SER A 48 9.61 5.38 1.47
C SER A 48 8.42 4.65 2.08
N TYR A 49 8.68 3.45 2.58
CA TYR A 49 7.74 2.76 3.45
C TYR A 49 8.01 3.17 4.90
N ASN A 50 6.95 3.52 5.63
CA ASN A 50 7.03 3.85 7.05
C ASN A 50 6.58 2.62 7.86
N PRO A 51 7.51 1.86 8.46
CA PRO A 51 7.17 0.64 9.17
C PRO A 51 6.54 0.94 10.52
N TYR A 52 5.54 0.14 10.91
CA TYR A 52 4.99 0.16 12.26
C TYR A 52 5.86 -0.65 13.23
N CYS A 53 6.37 -1.79 12.78
CA CYS A 53 7.20 -2.74 13.51
C CYS A 53 8.35 -3.22 12.61
N ASP A 54 8.38 -4.51 12.28
CA ASP A 54 9.36 -5.12 11.38
C ASP A 54 8.80 -5.38 9.97
N ASP A 55 7.55 -5.00 9.73
CA ASP A 55 6.97 -4.83 8.40
C ASP A 55 7.84 -3.88 7.56
N PHE A 56 7.85 -4.10 6.24
CA PHE A 56 8.71 -3.34 5.33
C PHE A 56 8.04 -3.00 4.01
N GLY A 57 6.77 -3.36 3.85
CA GLY A 57 6.02 -3.22 2.61
C GLY A 57 4.78 -4.13 2.60
N PRO A 58 4.11 -4.28 1.44
CA PRO A 58 4.44 -3.62 0.17
C PRO A 58 4.24 -2.10 0.22
N MET A 59 4.81 -1.39 -0.76
CA MET A 59 4.56 0.04 -0.94
C MET A 59 3.07 0.29 -1.23
N ASN A 60 2.51 1.40 -0.73
CA ASN A 60 1.09 1.74 -0.87
C ASN A 60 0.70 2.16 -2.31
N LEU A 61 -0.60 2.39 -2.56
CA LEU A 61 -1.11 2.69 -3.91
C LEU A 61 -0.58 4.03 -4.45
N ALA A 62 -0.44 5.04 -3.59
CA ALA A 62 0.19 6.31 -3.98
C ALA A 62 1.62 6.09 -4.49
N SER A 63 2.41 5.29 -3.77
CA SER A 63 3.76 4.91 -4.20
C SER A 63 3.78 4.15 -5.52
N VAL A 64 2.79 3.27 -5.77
CA VAL A 64 2.65 2.57 -7.05
C VAL A 64 2.42 3.56 -8.19
N LEU A 65 1.46 4.48 -8.05
CA LEU A 65 1.13 5.46 -9.09
C LEU A 65 2.27 6.46 -9.33
N ARG A 66 2.90 6.97 -8.26
CA ARG A 66 4.09 7.83 -8.37
C ARG A 66 5.27 7.12 -9.03
N TYR A 67 5.46 5.83 -8.73
CA TYR A 67 6.49 5.03 -9.40
C TYR A 67 6.22 4.90 -10.91
N ILE A 68 4.97 4.67 -11.31
CA ILE A 68 4.58 4.61 -12.72
C ILE A 68 4.91 5.94 -13.43
N GLN A 69 4.49 7.07 -12.86
CA GLN A 69 4.79 8.41 -13.40
C GLN A 69 6.30 8.63 -13.56
N MET A 70 7.08 8.27 -12.53
CA MET A 70 8.54 8.38 -12.54
C MET A 70 9.18 7.52 -13.63
N LEU A 71 8.77 6.25 -13.76
CA LEU A 71 9.32 5.34 -14.75
C LEU A 71 8.97 5.77 -16.19
N GLU A 72 7.73 6.17 -16.44
CA GLU A 72 7.30 6.71 -17.75
C GLU A 72 8.07 7.98 -18.12
N LEU A 73 8.28 8.89 -17.16
CA LEU A 73 9.10 10.07 -17.36
C LEU A 73 10.52 9.69 -17.77
N LYS A 74 11.16 8.73 -17.08
CA LYS A 74 12.51 8.27 -17.43
C LYS A 74 12.58 7.58 -18.79
N LEU A 75 11.54 6.85 -19.18
CA LEU A 75 11.44 6.27 -20.50
C LEU A 75 11.37 7.35 -21.59
N SER A 76 10.59 8.41 -21.35
CA SER A 76 10.41 9.56 -22.27
C SER A 76 11.67 10.41 -22.39
N GLU A 77 12.30 10.79 -21.27
CA GLU A 77 13.50 11.65 -21.23
C GLU A 77 14.73 10.96 -21.85
N HIS A 78 14.79 9.62 -21.80
CA HIS A 78 15.95 8.84 -22.25
C HIS A 78 15.55 7.77 -23.28
N PRO A 79 15.10 8.15 -24.50
CA PRO A 79 14.51 7.23 -25.47
C PRO A 79 15.50 6.21 -26.05
N SER A 80 16.80 6.51 -26.03
CA SER A 80 17.87 5.65 -26.54
C SER A 80 18.52 4.74 -25.48
N HIS A 81 18.28 4.98 -24.20
CA HIS A 81 18.96 4.27 -23.11
C HIS A 81 18.22 3.01 -22.69
N LYS A 82 18.89 2.12 -21.98
CA LYS A 82 18.23 1.10 -21.15
C LYS A 82 17.96 1.71 -19.77
N ILE A 83 16.72 1.70 -19.33
CA ILE A 83 16.34 2.26 -18.03
C ILE A 83 16.53 1.19 -16.96
N VAL A 84 17.30 1.50 -15.91
CA VAL A 84 17.62 0.57 -14.82
C VAL A 84 17.07 1.13 -13.52
N HIS A 85 16.10 0.43 -12.92
CA HIS A 85 15.71 0.66 -11.54
C HIS A 85 16.78 0.02 -10.63
N CYS A 86 17.48 0.87 -9.89
CA CYS A 86 18.50 0.48 -8.92
C CYS A 86 17.86 0.41 -7.53
N ALA A 87 17.64 -0.81 -7.04
CA ALA A 87 17.19 -1.05 -5.69
C ALA A 87 18.30 -0.73 -4.69
N GLU A 88 17.94 -0.06 -3.60
CA GLU A 88 18.85 0.17 -2.48
C GLU A 88 19.33 -1.16 -1.87
N HIS A 89 20.42 -1.09 -1.10
CA HIS A 89 21.01 -2.28 -0.49
C HIS A 89 20.00 -3.00 0.43
N GLY A 90 19.97 -4.33 0.34
CA GLY A 90 19.18 -5.18 1.21
C GLY A 90 18.02 -5.90 0.53
N LYS A 91 17.65 -7.04 1.11
CA LYS A 91 16.64 -7.96 0.56
C LYS A 91 15.24 -7.31 0.51
N ARG A 92 14.88 -6.56 1.54
CA ARG A 92 13.60 -5.84 1.68
C ARG A 92 13.45 -4.75 0.62
N ASN A 93 14.49 -3.93 0.42
CA ASN A 93 14.54 -2.91 -0.61
C ASN A 93 14.45 -3.51 -2.03
N MET A 94 15.17 -4.59 -2.29
CA MET A 94 15.04 -5.34 -3.55
C MET A 94 13.62 -5.89 -3.77
N THR A 95 12.96 -6.34 -2.70
CA THR A 95 11.58 -6.83 -2.76
C THR A 95 10.60 -5.70 -3.10
N ASN A 96 10.69 -4.54 -2.45
CA ASN A 96 9.85 -3.38 -2.78
C ASN A 96 10.12 -2.82 -4.18
N ALA A 97 11.39 -2.79 -4.60
CA ALA A 97 11.75 -2.37 -5.94
C ALA A 97 11.16 -3.29 -7.02
N ALA A 98 11.21 -4.60 -6.78
CA ALA A 98 10.56 -5.59 -7.64
C ALA A 98 9.03 -5.45 -7.60
N PHE A 99 8.42 -5.25 -6.42
CA PHE A 99 6.98 -5.03 -6.28
C PHE A 99 6.51 -3.86 -7.14
N LEU A 100 7.10 -2.67 -7.00
CA LEU A 100 6.74 -1.47 -7.77
C LEU A 100 6.90 -1.69 -9.28
N LEU A 101 8.02 -2.28 -9.70
CA LEU A 101 8.25 -2.58 -11.11
C LEU A 101 7.28 -3.64 -11.66
N GLY A 102 6.94 -4.66 -10.86
CA GLY A 102 5.93 -5.64 -11.23
C GLY A 102 4.52 -5.05 -11.26
N SER A 103 4.20 -4.09 -10.39
CA SER A 103 2.94 -3.34 -10.41
C SER A 103 2.80 -2.54 -11.70
N TYR A 104 3.88 -1.91 -12.18
CA TYR A 104 3.93 -1.29 -13.50
C TYR A 104 3.67 -2.31 -14.63
N LEU A 105 4.25 -3.51 -14.56
CA LEU A 105 3.98 -4.55 -15.56
C LEU A 105 2.52 -5.02 -15.59
N VAL A 106 1.90 -5.15 -14.42
CA VAL A 106 0.49 -5.54 -14.29
C VAL A 106 -0.39 -4.40 -14.81
N LEU A 107 -0.21 -3.19 -14.28
CA LEU A 107 -1.13 -2.08 -14.53
C LEU A 107 -0.97 -1.48 -15.93
N VAL A 108 0.27 -1.28 -16.39
CA VAL A 108 0.59 -0.59 -17.65
C VAL A 108 0.79 -1.58 -18.81
N HIS A 109 1.66 -2.59 -18.64
CA HIS A 109 1.90 -3.60 -19.68
C HIS A 109 0.82 -4.69 -19.77
N LYS A 110 -0.16 -4.69 -18.86
CA LYS A 110 -1.28 -5.65 -18.83
C LYS A 110 -0.83 -7.11 -18.76
N LEU A 111 0.32 -7.37 -18.11
CA LEU A 111 0.74 -8.75 -17.85
C LEU A 111 -0.07 -9.35 -16.70
N SER A 112 -0.38 -10.65 -16.80
CA SER A 112 -0.91 -11.38 -15.65
C SER A 112 0.12 -11.44 -14.52
N PRO A 113 -0.32 -11.55 -13.25
CA PRO A 113 0.59 -11.70 -12.10
C PRO A 113 1.62 -12.82 -12.29
N GLU A 114 1.24 -13.95 -12.89
CA GLU A 114 2.12 -15.08 -13.19
C GLU A 114 3.18 -14.73 -14.26
N GLN A 115 2.76 -14.03 -15.33
CA GLN A 115 3.70 -13.55 -16.36
C GLN A 115 4.67 -12.50 -15.80
N THR A 116 4.19 -11.65 -14.88
CA THR A 116 5.01 -10.69 -14.15
C THR A 116 6.02 -11.42 -13.26
N TRP A 117 5.59 -12.38 -12.45
CA TRP A 117 6.47 -13.20 -11.61
C TRP A 117 7.55 -13.93 -12.42
N ALA A 118 7.20 -14.47 -13.59
CA ALA A 118 8.16 -15.13 -14.47
C ALA A 118 9.33 -14.22 -14.90
N ARG A 119 9.18 -12.88 -14.86
CA ARG A 119 10.27 -11.93 -15.13
C ARG A 119 11.30 -11.84 -14.02
N PHE A 120 10.92 -12.18 -12.79
CA PHE A 120 11.76 -12.06 -11.59
C PHE A 120 12.24 -13.42 -11.05
N GLN A 121 11.61 -14.52 -11.47
CA GLN A 121 11.91 -15.85 -10.96
C GLN A 121 13.39 -16.23 -11.18
N GLY A 122 14.06 -16.61 -10.10
CA GLY A 122 15.46 -17.06 -10.10
C GLY A 122 16.49 -15.93 -10.23
N GLN A 123 16.06 -14.67 -10.28
CA GLN A 123 16.93 -13.52 -10.44
C GLN A 123 17.48 -13.03 -9.10
N TYR A 124 16.59 -12.78 -8.14
CA TYR A 124 16.89 -12.38 -6.77
C TYR A 124 16.17 -13.27 -5.76
N ASN A 125 16.63 -13.25 -4.50
CA ASN A 125 15.92 -13.86 -3.39
C ASN A 125 15.03 -12.80 -2.74
N PHE A 126 13.71 -12.90 -2.91
CA PHE A 126 12.75 -11.95 -2.34
C PHE A 126 12.29 -12.38 -0.94
N GLU A 127 11.93 -11.41 -0.12
CA GLU A 127 11.37 -11.64 1.21
C GLU A 127 9.85 -11.59 1.11
N ALA A 128 9.15 -12.53 1.77
CA ALA A 128 7.71 -12.41 1.89
C ALA A 128 7.39 -11.23 2.82
N TYR A 129 6.35 -10.46 2.50
CA TYR A 129 5.84 -9.42 3.36
C TYR A 129 5.23 -10.04 4.61
N ARG A 130 5.49 -9.38 5.74
CA ARG A 130 5.01 -9.78 7.06
C ARG A 130 4.03 -8.74 7.60
N ASP A 131 3.33 -9.14 8.66
CA ASP A 131 2.40 -8.28 9.39
C ASP A 131 3.12 -7.23 10.25
N ALA A 132 2.34 -6.23 10.67
CA ALA A 132 2.78 -5.09 11.47
C ALA A 132 2.75 -5.35 12.99
N THR A 133 3.11 -6.57 13.42
CA THR A 133 3.15 -6.93 14.84
C THR A 133 4.59 -7.04 15.36
N PHE A 134 4.73 -6.94 16.68
CA PHE A 134 5.99 -7.20 17.39
C PHE A 134 6.29 -8.70 17.56
N SER A 135 5.39 -9.57 17.09
CA SER A 135 5.52 -11.03 17.20
C SER A 135 6.36 -11.63 16.07
N THR A 136 6.68 -12.90 16.18
CA THR A 136 7.29 -13.63 15.06
C THR A 136 6.24 -13.84 13.97
N ALA A 137 6.53 -13.42 12.74
CA ALA A 137 5.63 -13.63 11.61
C ALA A 137 5.41 -15.14 11.35
N ASP A 138 4.15 -15.56 11.31
CA ASP A 138 3.71 -16.94 11.01
C ASP A 138 2.98 -17.05 9.67
N PHE A 139 2.67 -15.92 9.04
CA PHE A 139 2.09 -15.80 7.72
C PHE A 139 2.85 -14.77 6.89
N GLY A 140 3.03 -15.03 5.59
CA GLY A 140 3.75 -14.12 4.71
C GLY A 140 3.13 -14.04 3.31
N LEU A 141 2.97 -12.83 2.81
CA LEU A 141 2.48 -12.57 1.45
C LEU A 141 3.64 -12.44 0.48
N THR A 142 3.56 -13.14 -0.65
CA THR A 142 4.60 -13.04 -1.70
C THR A 142 4.30 -11.89 -2.66
N LEU A 143 5.31 -11.50 -3.45
CA LEU A 143 5.12 -10.56 -4.58
C LEU A 143 3.97 -10.99 -5.51
N LEU A 144 3.84 -12.29 -5.76
CA LEU A 144 2.76 -12.83 -6.60
C LEU A 144 1.38 -12.62 -5.97
N ASP A 145 1.25 -12.78 -4.65
CA ASP A 145 -0.02 -12.55 -3.95
C ASP A 145 -0.42 -11.08 -4.03
N CYS A 146 0.53 -10.16 -3.80
CA CYS A 146 0.30 -8.73 -3.92
C CYS A 146 -0.13 -8.32 -5.35
N TRP A 147 0.55 -8.83 -6.38
CA TRP A 147 0.18 -8.53 -7.77
C TRP A 147 -1.17 -9.15 -8.18
N ARG A 148 -1.56 -10.30 -7.61
CA ARG A 148 -2.91 -10.86 -7.81
C ARG A 148 -3.97 -9.95 -7.19
N GLY A 149 -3.74 -9.43 -5.98
CA GLY A 149 -4.60 -8.43 -5.36
C GLY A 149 -4.73 -7.18 -6.22
N LEU A 150 -3.60 -6.65 -6.70
CA LEU A 150 -3.57 -5.48 -7.58
C LEU A 150 -4.32 -5.71 -8.90
N ALA A 151 -4.11 -6.87 -9.54
CA ALA A 151 -4.82 -7.24 -10.76
C ALA A 151 -6.33 -7.38 -10.55
N CYS A 152 -6.76 -7.90 -9.38
CA CYS A 152 -8.17 -7.95 -9.01
C CYS A 152 -8.75 -6.55 -8.86
N GLY A 153 -8.08 -5.66 -8.14
CA GLY A 153 -8.48 -4.25 -8.01
C GLY A 153 -8.59 -3.55 -9.36
N GLN A 154 -7.63 -3.79 -10.27
CA GLN A 154 -7.70 -3.28 -11.64
C GLN A 154 -8.90 -3.84 -12.41
N ALA A 155 -9.18 -5.15 -12.32
CA ALA A 155 -10.31 -5.78 -13.00
C ALA A 155 -11.67 -5.26 -12.49
N LEU A 156 -11.73 -4.84 -11.22
CA LEU A 156 -12.90 -4.22 -10.61
C LEU A 156 -12.99 -2.71 -10.88
N GLY A 157 -11.99 -2.11 -11.53
CA GLY A 157 -11.94 -0.68 -11.83
C GLY A 157 -11.57 0.19 -10.63
N TRP A 158 -10.93 -0.35 -9.59
CA TRP A 158 -10.53 0.41 -8.40
C TRP A 158 -9.19 1.13 -8.57
N ILE A 159 -8.37 0.67 -9.52
CA ILE A 159 -7.08 1.26 -9.83
C ILE A 159 -6.74 1.05 -11.30
N GLY A 160 -6.11 2.04 -11.92
CA GLY A 160 -5.67 1.97 -13.30
C GLY A 160 -4.18 2.26 -13.48
N PRO A 161 -3.75 2.43 -14.74
CA PRO A 161 -2.35 2.64 -15.09
C PRO A 161 -1.86 4.07 -14.88
N SER A 162 -2.71 5.02 -14.48
CA SER A 162 -2.36 6.43 -14.39
C SER A 162 -2.95 7.05 -13.13
N ALA A 163 -2.26 8.03 -12.56
CA ALA A 163 -2.86 8.89 -11.53
C ALA A 163 -3.94 9.83 -12.10
N ASP A 164 -3.93 10.06 -13.42
CA ASP A 164 -4.84 10.99 -14.08
C ASP A 164 -6.13 10.33 -14.60
N ASP A 165 -6.36 9.05 -14.29
CA ASP A 165 -7.56 8.32 -14.74
C ASP A 165 -8.80 8.60 -13.88
N GLY A 166 -8.64 9.35 -12.78
CA GLY A 166 -9.72 9.74 -11.88
C GLY A 166 -10.21 8.63 -10.97
N LEU A 167 -9.51 7.49 -10.89
CA LEU A 167 -9.89 6.38 -10.00
C LEU A 167 -9.36 6.56 -8.57
N ILE A 168 -8.20 7.21 -8.43
CA ILE A 168 -7.58 7.54 -7.14
C ILE A 168 -7.14 9.00 -7.20
N ASP A 169 -7.72 9.85 -6.35
CA ASP A 169 -7.19 11.19 -6.10
C ASP A 169 -5.96 11.06 -5.20
N LEU A 170 -4.77 11.28 -5.77
CA LEU A 170 -3.50 11.15 -5.05
C LEU A 170 -3.31 12.22 -3.99
N ASP A 171 -3.80 13.44 -4.22
CA ASP A 171 -3.64 14.53 -3.27
C ASP A 171 -4.52 14.27 -2.04
N GLU A 172 -5.75 13.80 -2.26
CA GLU A 172 -6.63 13.36 -1.18
C GLU A 172 -6.06 12.13 -0.45
N TYR A 173 -5.62 11.11 -1.19
CA TYR A 173 -5.04 9.89 -0.61
C TYR A 173 -3.91 10.21 0.35
N GLU A 174 -2.95 11.04 -0.09
CA GLU A 174 -1.77 11.38 0.72
C GLU A 174 -2.04 12.40 1.80
N HIS A 175 -3.02 13.30 1.59
CA HIS A 175 -3.49 14.17 2.65
C HIS A 175 -3.93 13.33 3.83
N TYR A 176 -4.81 12.35 3.61
CA TYR A 176 -5.43 11.54 4.64
C TYR A 176 -4.57 10.34 5.13
N ASP A 177 -3.55 9.91 4.37
CA ASP A 177 -2.49 8.97 4.83
C ASP A 177 -1.69 9.54 6.01
N SER A 178 -1.63 10.87 6.14
CA SER A 178 -0.83 11.55 7.15
C SER A 178 -1.38 11.36 8.57
N PHE A 179 -0.49 11.05 9.51
CA PHE A 179 -0.73 11.12 10.96
C PHE A 179 -1.18 12.50 11.46
N LEU A 180 -1.04 13.55 10.64
CA LEU A 180 -1.48 14.91 10.94
C LEU A 180 -2.87 15.26 10.41
N ASN A 181 -3.49 14.37 9.63
CA ASN A 181 -4.77 14.62 8.93
C ASN A 181 -5.74 13.42 9.00
N GLY A 182 -5.87 12.76 10.16
CA GLY A 182 -6.95 11.80 10.41
C GLY A 182 -6.66 10.33 10.13
N GLU A 183 -5.56 9.98 9.45
CA GLU A 183 -5.17 8.58 9.18
C GLU A 183 -6.34 7.73 8.69
N LEU A 184 -6.82 8.06 7.50
CA LEU A 184 -7.96 7.40 6.89
C LEU A 184 -7.70 7.03 5.43
N HIS A 185 -8.29 5.92 5.00
CA HIS A 185 -8.21 5.45 3.63
C HIS A 185 -9.53 4.88 3.15
N ILE A 186 -9.89 5.21 1.90
CA ILE A 186 -10.91 4.47 1.16
C ILE A 186 -10.30 3.12 0.76
N VAL A 187 -10.78 2.03 1.36
CA VAL A 187 -10.30 0.66 1.10
C VAL A 187 -11.05 0.04 -0.07
N VAL A 188 -12.35 0.34 -0.18
CA VAL A 188 -13.20 -0.08 -1.29
C VAL A 188 -13.92 1.16 -1.80
N PRO A 189 -13.72 1.57 -3.06
CA PRO A 189 -14.40 2.73 -3.65
C PRO A 189 -15.90 2.66 -3.43
N ASP A 190 -16.50 3.79 -3.06
CA ASP A 190 -17.94 3.93 -2.79
C ASP A 190 -18.50 3.00 -1.71
N LYS A 191 -17.64 2.35 -0.89
CA LYS A 191 -18.13 1.42 0.14
C LYS A 191 -17.47 1.53 1.50
N PHE A 192 -16.13 1.44 1.58
CA PHE A 192 -15.45 1.32 2.88
C PHE A 192 -14.36 2.35 3.06
N VAL A 193 -14.43 3.03 4.21
CA VAL A 193 -13.35 3.84 4.77
C VAL A 193 -12.82 3.12 6.02
N ALA A 194 -11.51 2.93 6.10
CA ALA A 194 -10.84 2.55 7.33
C ALA A 194 -10.15 3.79 7.91
N PHE A 195 -10.23 4.00 9.23
CA PHE A 195 -9.64 5.19 9.84
C PHE A 195 -9.22 4.95 11.29
N ARG A 196 -8.33 5.82 11.80
CA ARG A 196 -7.89 5.77 13.19
C ARG A 196 -9.01 6.15 14.17
N GLY A 197 -9.08 5.42 15.29
CA GLY A 197 -10.12 5.62 16.31
C GLY A 197 -10.11 7.02 16.94
N PRO A 198 -11.23 7.77 16.91
CA PRO A 198 -11.32 9.08 17.54
C PRO A 198 -11.20 9.04 19.06
N LYS A 199 -10.91 10.20 19.66
CA LYS A 199 -10.82 10.40 21.12
C LYS A 199 -11.71 11.57 21.57
N THR A 200 -12.22 11.51 22.79
CA THR A 200 -12.74 12.71 23.46
C THR A 200 -11.58 13.65 23.77
N LEU A 201 -11.65 14.88 23.27
CA LEU A 201 -10.66 15.93 23.53
C LEU A 201 -11.24 17.01 24.44
N GLU A 202 -10.36 17.72 25.15
CA GLU A 202 -10.74 18.84 26.02
C GLU A 202 -11.37 19.98 25.20
N ASP A 203 -12.30 20.70 25.82
CA ASP A 203 -12.98 21.89 25.27
C ASP A 203 -13.60 21.72 23.87
N GLY A 204 -13.88 20.48 23.45
CA GLY A 204 -14.46 20.20 22.13
C GLY A 204 -13.49 20.38 20.96
N ALA A 205 -12.18 20.35 21.22
CA ALA A 205 -11.17 20.47 20.17
C ALA A 205 -11.33 19.38 19.09
N GLU A 206 -11.04 19.74 17.83
CA GLU A 206 -11.05 18.79 16.71
C GLU A 206 -9.83 17.88 16.71
N PHE A 207 -8.69 18.40 17.16
CA PHE A 207 -7.46 17.65 17.27
C PHE A 207 -6.60 18.13 18.46
N ALA A 208 -5.67 17.29 18.89
CA ALA A 208 -4.64 17.64 19.84
C ALA A 208 -3.30 16.99 19.45
N ASP A 209 -2.21 17.74 19.62
CA ASP A 209 -0.85 17.25 19.39
C ASP A 209 -0.29 16.58 20.65
N ILE A 210 0.12 15.32 20.52
CA ILE A 210 0.72 14.51 21.57
C ILE A 210 2.08 14.02 21.08
N GLY A 211 3.13 14.77 21.47
CA GLY A 211 4.49 14.50 21.01
C GLY A 211 4.63 14.76 19.51
N ASP A 212 4.98 13.72 18.77
CA ASP A 212 5.09 13.69 17.31
C ASP A 212 3.82 13.18 16.62
N THR A 213 2.76 12.86 17.37
CA THR A 213 1.50 12.35 16.84
C THR A 213 0.36 13.34 17.05
N ARG A 214 -0.66 13.27 16.20
CA ARG A 214 -1.93 13.99 16.39
C ARG A 214 -3.05 13.00 16.67
N VAL A 215 -3.92 13.36 17.61
CA VAL A 215 -5.17 12.65 17.87
C VAL A 215 -6.34 13.51 17.44
N PHE A 216 -7.39 12.87 16.94
CA PHE A 216 -8.56 13.54 16.37
C PHE A 216 -9.81 13.19 17.17
N SER A 217 -10.70 14.16 17.34
CA SER A 217 -12.03 13.91 17.89
C SER A 217 -13.01 13.44 16.83
N ALA A 218 -14.16 12.93 17.26
CA ALA A 218 -15.22 12.55 16.33
C ALA A 218 -15.70 13.75 15.48
N HIS A 219 -15.62 14.97 16.01
CA HIS A 219 -16.03 16.19 15.28
C HIS A 219 -15.19 16.43 14.03
N TYR A 220 -13.87 16.18 14.09
CA TYR A 220 -12.97 16.32 12.96
C TYR A 220 -13.44 15.53 11.72
N TYR A 221 -13.94 14.31 11.94
CA TYR A 221 -14.37 13.42 10.86
C TYR A 221 -15.77 13.73 10.31
N VAL A 222 -16.61 14.52 11.00
CA VAL A 222 -18.02 14.68 10.62
C VAL A 222 -18.16 15.27 9.22
N ASP A 223 -17.45 16.36 8.93
CA ASP A 223 -17.59 17.03 7.63
C ASP A 223 -16.88 16.26 6.51
N ILE A 224 -15.74 15.65 6.83
CA ILE A 224 -15.02 14.71 5.94
C ILE A 224 -15.95 13.56 5.52
N PHE A 225 -16.61 12.92 6.49
CA PHE A 225 -17.52 11.80 6.25
C PHE A 225 -18.75 12.21 5.43
N LYS A 226 -19.28 13.41 5.64
CA LYS A 226 -20.38 13.92 4.80
C LYS A 226 -19.94 14.13 3.36
N GLU A 227 -18.75 14.69 3.15
CA GLU A 227 -18.19 14.91 1.81
C GLU A 227 -17.93 13.58 1.09
N MET A 228 -17.39 12.58 1.80
CA MET A 228 -17.18 11.22 1.29
C MET A 228 -18.48 10.40 1.14
N GLY A 229 -19.64 10.91 1.55
CA GLY A 229 -20.90 10.15 1.48
C GLY A 229 -20.98 8.98 2.47
N VAL A 230 -20.24 9.06 3.58
CA VAL A 230 -20.35 8.12 4.70
C VAL A 230 -21.66 8.34 5.43
N THR A 231 -22.38 7.24 5.64
CA THR A 231 -23.70 7.22 6.30
C THR A 231 -23.71 6.39 7.57
N THR A 232 -22.71 5.53 7.75
CA THR A 232 -22.62 4.62 8.89
C THR A 232 -21.18 4.57 9.40
N VAL A 233 -21.01 4.68 10.72
CA VAL A 233 -19.76 4.43 11.44
C VAL A 233 -19.89 3.15 12.24
N ILE A 234 -18.88 2.29 12.17
CA ILE A 234 -18.78 1.06 12.96
C ILE A 234 -17.53 1.14 13.83
N ARG A 235 -17.73 1.10 15.15
CA ARG A 235 -16.66 1.04 16.16
C ARG A 235 -16.42 -0.40 16.60
N LEU A 236 -15.16 -0.82 16.55
CA LEU A 236 -14.73 -2.19 16.89
C LEU A 236 -13.97 -2.29 18.22
N ASN A 237 -13.56 -1.16 18.80
CA ASN A 237 -12.84 -1.09 20.07
C ASN A 237 -13.71 -0.52 21.19
N GLU A 238 -13.20 -0.57 22.42
CA GLU A 238 -13.82 0.09 23.58
C GLU A 238 -14.12 1.58 23.30
N PRO A 239 -15.24 2.13 23.79
CA PRO A 239 -15.61 3.52 23.56
C PRO A 239 -14.59 4.53 24.09
N GLU A 240 -13.97 5.30 23.18
CA GLU A 240 -13.03 6.39 23.53
C GLU A 240 -13.54 7.79 23.15
N TYR A 241 -14.76 7.86 22.61
CA TYR A 241 -15.48 9.08 22.26
C TYR A 241 -17.00 8.85 22.37
N ASP A 242 -17.76 9.94 22.46
CA ASP A 242 -19.22 9.89 22.43
C ASP A 242 -19.75 9.74 21.00
N SER A 243 -20.42 8.61 20.71
CA SER A 243 -21.02 8.34 19.40
C SER A 243 -22.18 9.28 19.06
N SER A 244 -22.70 10.01 20.05
CA SER A 244 -23.73 11.03 19.83
C SER A 244 -23.29 12.09 18.82
N VAL A 245 -21.98 12.37 18.70
CA VAL A 245 -21.40 13.31 17.73
C VAL A 245 -21.76 12.92 16.28
N PHE A 246 -21.61 11.64 15.93
CA PHE A 246 -21.95 11.16 14.59
C PHE A 246 -23.47 11.10 14.38
N THR A 247 -24.21 10.56 15.37
CA THR A 247 -25.67 10.42 15.24
C THR A 247 -26.39 11.76 15.17
N ALA A 248 -25.93 12.78 15.90
CA ALA A 248 -26.44 14.15 15.81
C ALA A 248 -26.16 14.80 14.45
N ALA A 249 -25.11 14.35 13.76
CA ALA A 249 -24.77 14.76 12.39
C ALA A 249 -25.51 13.94 11.31
N GLY A 250 -26.39 13.01 11.69
CA GLY A 250 -27.15 12.15 10.77
C GLY A 250 -26.39 10.92 10.28
N ILE A 251 -25.26 10.58 10.91
CA ILE A 251 -24.46 9.39 10.58
C ILE A 251 -24.82 8.28 11.58
N GLU A 252 -25.31 7.14 11.08
CA GLU A 252 -25.64 5.99 11.91
C GLU A 252 -24.39 5.45 12.61
N HIS A 253 -24.53 4.98 13.85
CA HIS A 253 -23.40 4.46 14.62
C HIS A 253 -23.69 3.08 15.19
N HIS A 254 -22.72 2.18 15.09
CA HIS A 254 -22.81 0.83 15.62
C HIS A 254 -21.54 0.42 16.38
N ASP A 255 -21.76 -0.07 17.61
CA ASP A 255 -20.73 -0.76 18.38
C ASP A 255 -20.76 -2.27 18.10
N LEU A 256 -19.62 -2.78 17.62
CA LEU A 256 -19.32 -4.20 17.37
C LEU A 256 -17.98 -4.58 18.04
N GLU A 257 -17.84 -4.23 19.31
CA GLU A 257 -16.62 -4.43 20.09
C GLU A 257 -16.17 -5.90 20.17
N PHE A 258 -14.87 -6.12 20.02
CA PHE A 258 -14.18 -7.35 20.37
C PHE A 258 -12.76 -7.04 20.87
N GLU A 259 -12.11 -8.03 21.49
CA GLU A 259 -10.80 -7.87 22.12
C GLU A 259 -9.71 -7.52 21.09
N ASP A 260 -8.86 -6.55 21.43
CA ASP A 260 -7.77 -6.07 20.58
C ASP A 260 -6.80 -7.22 20.22
N CYS A 261 -6.31 -7.21 18.98
CA CYS A 261 -5.45 -8.27 18.43
C CYS A 261 -6.06 -9.69 18.44
N THR A 262 -7.39 -9.83 18.50
CA THR A 262 -8.09 -11.13 18.37
C THR A 262 -8.97 -11.21 17.12
N ALA A 263 -9.43 -12.42 16.78
CA ALA A 263 -10.39 -12.60 15.70
C ALA A 263 -11.83 -12.38 16.20
N PRO A 264 -12.69 -11.63 15.47
CA PRO A 264 -14.07 -11.44 15.85
C PRO A 264 -14.85 -12.76 15.81
N SER A 265 -15.83 -12.91 16.70
CA SER A 265 -16.72 -14.07 16.67
C SER A 265 -17.64 -14.07 15.44
N ASN A 266 -18.12 -15.26 15.04
CA ASN A 266 -19.04 -15.40 13.90
C ASN A 266 -20.33 -14.55 14.04
N SER A 267 -20.79 -14.29 15.27
CA SER A 267 -21.96 -13.43 15.52
C SER A 267 -21.65 -11.96 15.22
N ILE A 268 -20.46 -11.48 15.57
CA ILE A 268 -19.97 -10.13 15.24
C ILE A 268 -19.84 -10.00 13.73
N VAL A 269 -19.17 -10.94 13.05
CA VAL A 269 -19.04 -10.95 11.58
C VAL A 269 -20.41 -10.93 10.91
N SER A 270 -21.35 -11.76 11.36
CA SER A 270 -22.72 -11.79 10.81
C SER A 270 -23.49 -10.49 11.04
N ARG A 271 -23.24 -9.78 12.15
CA ARG A 271 -23.85 -8.47 12.42
C ARG A 271 -23.22 -7.38 11.56
N PHE A 272 -21.90 -7.39 11.40
CA PHE A 272 -21.17 -6.49 10.51
C PHE A 272 -21.72 -6.59 9.09
N LEU A 273 -21.80 -7.80 8.51
CA LEU A 273 -22.31 -7.99 7.15
C LEU A 273 -23.75 -7.49 6.98
N ARG A 274 -24.63 -7.73 7.96
CA ARG A 274 -26.01 -7.22 7.92
C ARG A 274 -26.10 -5.70 7.97
N ILE A 275 -25.18 -5.02 8.65
CA ILE A 275 -25.08 -3.56 8.64
C ILE A 275 -24.61 -3.12 7.25
N VAL A 276 -23.56 -3.75 6.73
CA VAL A 276 -22.99 -3.46 5.40
C VAL A 276 -24.02 -3.56 4.28
N ASP A 277 -24.87 -4.58 4.32
CA ASP A 277 -25.93 -4.81 3.33
C ASP A 277 -27.06 -3.77 3.38
N ARG A 278 -27.22 -3.06 4.50
CA ARG A 278 -28.31 -2.11 4.74
C ARG A 278 -27.88 -0.66 4.68
N ALA A 279 -26.58 -0.38 4.81
CA ALA A 279 -26.05 0.97 4.79
C ALA A 279 -26.35 1.66 3.45
N PRO A 280 -26.96 2.85 3.44
CA PRO A 280 -27.37 3.55 2.22
C PRO A 280 -26.20 4.22 1.48
N GLY A 281 -25.08 4.46 2.15
CA GLY A 281 -23.87 5.04 1.57
C GLY A 281 -22.60 4.33 2.06
N MET A 282 -21.49 5.06 2.09
CA MET A 282 -20.21 4.53 2.55
C MET A 282 -20.24 4.25 4.06
N ILE A 283 -19.37 3.33 4.47
CA ILE A 283 -19.25 2.85 5.84
C ILE A 283 -17.83 3.12 6.31
N ALA A 284 -17.70 3.93 7.36
CA ALA A 284 -16.43 4.16 8.03
C ALA A 284 -16.27 3.18 9.19
N VAL A 285 -15.18 2.42 9.19
CA VAL A 285 -14.90 1.38 10.19
C VAL A 285 -13.61 1.74 10.90
N HIS A 286 -13.61 1.69 12.23
CA HIS A 286 -12.39 1.88 13.01
C HIS A 286 -12.31 0.89 14.17
N CYS A 287 -11.06 0.56 14.51
CA CYS A 287 -10.69 0.05 15.82
C CYS A 287 -9.88 1.16 16.54
N LYS A 288 -8.88 0.80 17.33
CA LYS A 288 -7.96 1.78 17.94
C LYS A 288 -7.04 2.43 16.90
N ALA A 289 -6.40 1.63 16.06
CA ALA A 289 -5.45 2.09 15.05
C ALA A 289 -6.05 2.21 13.64
N GLY A 290 -7.15 1.52 13.34
CA GLY A 290 -7.74 1.50 12.00
C GLY A 290 -6.99 0.60 11.00
N LEU A 291 -6.22 -0.37 11.51
CA LEU A 291 -5.49 -1.39 10.76
C LEU A 291 -6.21 -2.74 10.89
#